data_AF-A0A1B0FDI6-F1
#
_entry.id   AF-A0A1B0FDI6-F1
#
_cell.length_a   1.000
_cell.length_b   1.000
_cell.length_c   1.000
_cell.angle_alpha   90.00
_cell.angle_beta   90.00
_cell.angle_gamma   90.00
#
_symmetry.space_group_name_H-M   'P 1'
#
loop_
_entity.id
_entity.type
_entity.pdbx_description
1 polymer ?
#
loop_
_entity_poly.entity_id
_entity_poly.type
_entity_poly.pdbx_seq_one_letter_code
_entity_poly.pdbx_strand_id
1 'polypeptide(L)'
;MGVKGYIYVESYKQTHVETALENVGNLRMGKWKQEMVPVNDVLKVVKEQVGLKVKQWVRFKRGLSKGDIAQVDNVGLAQNQAHLKLLPRIDYTRMRGALRSTSNKADNKQKKKRRPPAKPFDSEAVGAIGGEVHSDGDFLLFEGNRYSLKGFLYKNITMSAILADCVKPTLAELERFEEQPEDVNLEMLLD
;
A
#
# COMPACT_ATOMS: atom_id res chain seq x y z
N MET A 1 -10.57 -18.73 -0.85
CA MET A 1 -10.17 -18.61 -2.28
C MET A 1 -11.41 -18.23 -3.07
N GLY A 2 -11.38 -17.17 -3.89
CA GLY A 2 -12.51 -16.86 -4.77
C GLY A 2 -12.53 -17.84 -5.94
N VAL A 3 -13.62 -18.57 -6.13
CA VAL A 3 -13.82 -19.39 -7.33
C VAL A 3 -13.87 -18.48 -8.55
N LYS A 4 -12.95 -18.67 -9.50
CA LYS A 4 -12.96 -17.99 -10.79
C LYS A 4 -13.79 -18.82 -11.77
N GLY A 5 -14.76 -18.19 -12.42
CA GLY A 5 -15.53 -18.81 -13.52
C GLY A 5 -16.88 -19.42 -13.14
N TYR A 6 -17.29 -19.36 -11.87
CA TYR A 6 -18.59 -19.85 -11.40
C TYR A 6 -19.32 -18.80 -10.56
N ILE A 7 -20.65 -18.87 -10.55
CA ILE A 7 -21.54 -18.13 -9.65
C ILE A 7 -22.43 -19.11 -8.91
N TYR A 8 -22.90 -18.75 -7.72
CA TYR A 8 -23.92 -19.50 -7.00
C TYR A 8 -25.25 -18.74 -7.10
N VAL A 9 -26.32 -19.46 -7.41
CA VAL A 9 -27.68 -18.91 -7.51
C VAL A 9 -28.56 -19.67 -6.54
N GLU A 10 -29.19 -18.94 -5.62
CA GLU A 10 -30.18 -19.50 -4.70
C GLU A 10 -31.56 -19.48 -5.36
N SER A 11 -32.17 -20.65 -5.53
CA SER A 11 -33.53 -20.78 -6.06
C SER A 11 -34.14 -22.12 -5.65
N TYR A 12 -35.46 -22.14 -5.47
CA TYR A 12 -36.22 -23.36 -5.19
C TYR A 12 -36.34 -24.30 -6.40
N LYS A 13 -36.22 -23.77 -7.62
CA LYS A 13 -36.34 -24.54 -8.87
C LYS A 13 -35.25 -24.13 -9.85
N GLN A 14 -34.67 -25.13 -10.51
CA GLN A 14 -33.66 -24.93 -11.56
C GLN A 14 -34.22 -24.12 -12.75
N THR A 15 -35.51 -24.30 -13.07
CA THR A 15 -36.19 -23.54 -14.13
C THR A 15 -36.15 -22.03 -13.90
N HIS A 16 -36.25 -21.56 -12.65
CA HIS A 16 -36.15 -20.14 -12.34
C HIS A 16 -34.73 -19.60 -12.58
N VAL A 17 -33.70 -20.44 -12.33
CA VAL A 17 -32.31 -20.09 -12.61
C VAL A 17 -32.11 -19.97 -14.11
N GLU A 18 -32.63 -20.92 -14.89
CA GLU A 18 -32.54 -20.90 -16.35
C GLU A 18 -33.17 -19.65 -16.97
N THR A 19 -34.37 -19.27 -16.52
CA THR A 19 -35.05 -18.04 -16.96
C THR A 19 -34.24 -16.78 -16.58
N ALA A 20 -33.67 -16.74 -15.38
CA ALA A 20 -32.84 -15.60 -14.95
C ALA A 20 -31.54 -15.46 -15.76
N LEU A 21 -31.01 -16.56 -16.32
CA LEU A 21 -29.78 -16.59 -17.11
C LEU A 21 -30.00 -16.27 -18.61
N GLU A 22 -31.24 -16.27 -19.08
CA GLU A 22 -31.59 -16.29 -20.50
C GLU A 22 -31.01 -15.13 -21.33
N ASN A 23 -30.83 -13.96 -20.71
CA ASN A 23 -30.29 -12.76 -21.35
C ASN A 23 -28.96 -12.27 -20.73
N VAL A 24 -28.27 -13.10 -19.95
CA VAL A 24 -27.00 -12.74 -19.33
C VAL A 24 -25.84 -13.29 -20.15
N GLY A 25 -25.29 -12.47 -21.05
CA GLY A 25 -24.24 -12.87 -22.00
C GLY A 25 -23.01 -13.53 -21.36
N ASN A 26 -22.58 -13.04 -20.19
CA ASN A 26 -21.43 -13.57 -19.44
C ASN A 26 -21.68 -14.96 -18.83
N LEU A 27 -22.92 -15.43 -18.80
CA LEU A 27 -23.33 -16.70 -18.19
C LEU A 27 -23.91 -17.69 -19.22
N ARG A 28 -23.76 -17.39 -20.51
CA ARG A 28 -24.31 -18.21 -21.62
C ARG A 28 -23.84 -19.66 -21.59
N MET A 29 -22.61 -19.92 -21.13
CA MET A 29 -22.09 -21.28 -20.94
C MET A 29 -22.71 -21.98 -19.73
N GLY A 30 -23.05 -21.24 -18.68
CA GLY A 30 -23.69 -21.75 -17.46
C GLY A 30 -25.18 -22.07 -17.64
N LYS A 31 -25.85 -21.55 -18.69
CA LYS A 31 -27.26 -21.89 -18.99
C LYS A 31 -27.44 -23.40 -19.17
N TRP A 32 -26.52 -24.04 -19.89
CA TRP A 32 -26.61 -25.44 -20.29
C TRP A 32 -26.06 -26.42 -19.26
N LYS A 33 -25.25 -25.94 -18.30
CA LYS A 33 -24.61 -26.78 -17.30
C LYS A 33 -24.78 -26.15 -15.92
N GLN A 34 -25.85 -26.56 -15.25
CA GLN A 34 -26.19 -26.16 -13.87
C GLN A 34 -26.03 -27.40 -12.99
N GLU A 35 -25.09 -27.36 -12.04
CA GLU A 35 -24.86 -28.45 -11.10
C GLU A 35 -25.45 -28.06 -9.73
N MET A 36 -26.30 -28.94 -9.17
CA MET A 36 -26.85 -28.74 -7.83
C MET A 36 -25.73 -28.98 -6.81
N VAL A 37 -25.52 -27.99 -5.94
CA VAL A 37 -24.55 -28.10 -4.85
C VAL A 37 -25.18 -28.90 -3.72
N PRO A 38 -24.56 -29.99 -3.23
CA PRO A 38 -25.03 -30.72 -2.07
C PRO A 38 -25.18 -29.79 -0.86
N VAL A 39 -26.22 -30.01 -0.04
CA VAL A 39 -26.58 -29.13 1.09
C VAL A 39 -25.44 -28.96 2.10
N ASN A 40 -24.55 -29.95 2.22
CA ASN A 40 -23.39 -29.91 3.12
C ASN A 40 -22.25 -28.98 2.63
N ASP A 41 -22.25 -28.57 1.36
CA ASP A 41 -21.21 -27.77 0.71
C ASP A 41 -21.60 -26.29 0.52
N VAL A 42 -22.72 -25.85 1.10
CA VAL A 42 -23.15 -24.44 1.08
C VAL A 42 -22.34 -23.65 2.11
N LEU A 43 -21.04 -23.49 1.86
CA LEU A 43 -20.23 -22.49 2.55
C LEU A 43 -20.70 -21.12 2.06
N LYS A 44 -21.42 -20.39 2.91
CA LYS A 44 -21.67 -18.95 2.72
C LYS A 44 -20.31 -18.26 2.56
N VAL A 45 -19.95 -17.91 1.33
CA VAL A 45 -18.79 -17.04 1.05
C VAL A 45 -19.20 -15.62 1.39
N VAL A 46 -19.44 -15.36 2.67
CA VAL A 46 -19.37 -14.01 3.20
C VAL A 46 -17.88 -13.74 3.28
N LYS A 47 -17.35 -12.93 2.36
CA LYS A 47 -16.09 -12.24 2.65
C LYS A 47 -16.39 -11.41 3.88
N GLU A 48 -16.03 -11.94 5.04
CA GLU A 48 -15.86 -11.13 6.22
C GLU A 48 -14.80 -10.10 5.85
N GLN A 49 -15.24 -8.90 5.49
CA GLN A 49 -14.35 -7.76 5.38
C GLN A 49 -13.94 -7.46 6.82
N VAL A 50 -12.96 -8.22 7.32
CA VAL A 50 -12.31 -7.90 8.58
C VAL A 50 -11.78 -6.48 8.41
N GLY A 51 -12.42 -5.54 9.10
CA GLY A 51 -12.07 -4.13 9.01
C GLY A 51 -10.59 -3.95 9.35
N LEU A 52 -9.94 -3.06 8.60
CA LEU A 52 -8.55 -2.67 8.86
C LEU A 52 -8.44 -2.12 10.29
N LYS A 53 -7.44 -2.54 11.06
CA LYS A 53 -7.19 -2.05 12.42
C LYS A 53 -5.98 -1.12 12.47
N VAL A 54 -6.00 -0.15 13.37
CA VAL A 54 -4.82 0.67 13.66
C VAL A 54 -3.71 -0.23 14.21
N LYS A 55 -2.45 0.09 13.90
CA LYS A 55 -1.24 -0.73 14.12
C LYS A 55 -1.16 -2.05 13.35
N GLN A 56 -2.19 -2.42 12.57
CA GLN A 56 -2.13 -3.60 11.71
C GLN A 56 -1.04 -3.42 10.64
N TRP A 57 -0.36 -4.52 10.32
CA TRP A 57 0.59 -4.57 9.22
C TRP A 57 -0.12 -4.86 7.90
N VAL A 58 0.27 -4.14 6.86
CA VAL A 58 -0.25 -4.30 5.50
C VAL A 58 0.91 -4.32 4.51
N ARG A 59 0.65 -4.84 3.30
CA ARG A 59 1.59 -4.72 2.17
C ARG A 59 0.98 -3.96 1.01
N PHE A 60 1.80 -3.21 0.29
CA PHE A 60 1.35 -2.58 -0.95
C PHE A 60 1.18 -3.61 -2.08
N LYS A 61 0.04 -3.56 -2.78
CA LYS A 61 -0.23 -4.39 -3.95
C LYS A 61 0.38 -3.85 -5.25
N ARG A 62 0.59 -2.52 -5.34
CA ARG A 62 1.01 -1.81 -6.55
C ARG A 62 1.76 -0.52 -6.24
N GLY A 63 2.34 0.09 -7.28
CA GLY A 63 3.11 1.34 -7.18
C GLY A 63 4.59 1.12 -6.83
N LEU A 64 5.29 2.23 -6.53
CA LEU A 64 6.73 2.22 -6.20
C LEU A 64 7.06 1.35 -4.99
N SER A 65 6.14 1.31 -4.01
CA SER A 65 6.30 0.56 -2.78
C SER A 65 5.72 -0.86 -2.85
N LYS A 66 5.39 -1.40 -4.04
CA LYS A 66 4.79 -2.74 -4.18
C LYS A 66 5.58 -3.81 -3.41
N GLY A 67 4.91 -4.54 -2.54
CA GLY A 67 5.49 -5.58 -1.69
C GLY A 67 6.10 -5.07 -0.38
N ASP A 68 6.29 -3.76 -0.21
CA ASP A 68 6.76 -3.22 1.07
C ASP A 68 5.71 -3.36 2.15
N ILE A 69 6.19 -3.52 3.38
CA ILE A 69 5.39 -3.48 4.60
C ILE A 69 5.06 -2.03 4.96
N ALA A 70 3.89 -1.81 5.53
CA ALA A 70 3.49 -0.58 6.17
C ALA A 70 2.62 -0.87 7.39
N GLN A 71 2.64 0.05 8.35
CA GLN A 71 1.77 -0.01 9.51
C GLN A 71 0.58 0.95 9.30
N VAL A 72 -0.61 0.49 9.65
CA VAL A 72 -1.82 1.33 9.64
C VAL A 72 -1.73 2.32 10.79
N ASP A 73 -1.70 3.60 10.46
CA ASP A 73 -1.69 4.70 11.42
C ASP A 73 -3.14 5.12 11.74
N ASN A 74 -3.98 5.26 10.71
CA ASN A 74 -5.40 5.58 10.86
C ASN A 74 -6.22 4.98 9.70
N VAL A 75 -7.52 4.77 9.92
CA VAL A 75 -8.46 4.20 8.95
C VAL A 75 -9.54 5.22 8.62
N GLY A 76 -9.49 5.76 7.40
CA GLY A 76 -10.51 6.66 6.87
C GLY A 76 -11.64 5.88 6.21
N LEU A 77 -12.58 5.35 7.01
CA LEU A 77 -13.70 4.53 6.52
C LEU A 77 -14.55 5.26 5.46
N ALA A 78 -14.89 6.52 5.69
CA ALA A 78 -15.69 7.33 4.77
C ALA A 78 -15.01 7.57 3.41
N GLN A 79 -13.69 7.62 3.39
CA GLN A 79 -12.89 7.91 2.19
C GLN A 79 -12.36 6.64 1.50
N ASN A 80 -12.65 5.45 2.06
CA ASN A 80 -12.10 4.17 1.61
C ASN A 80 -10.57 4.20 1.47
N GLN A 81 -9.92 4.87 2.42
CA GLN A 81 -8.48 5.09 2.49
C GLN A 81 -7.94 4.69 3.86
N ALA A 82 -6.67 4.31 3.89
CA ALA A 82 -5.90 4.11 5.11
C ALA A 82 -4.72 5.07 5.12
N HIS A 83 -4.47 5.69 6.27
CA HIS A 83 -3.26 6.46 6.52
C HIS A 83 -2.19 5.47 6.99
N LEU A 84 -1.07 5.42 6.28
CA LEU A 84 -0.03 4.40 6.49
C LEU A 84 1.30 5.05 6.88
N LYS A 85 1.98 4.46 7.87
CA LYS A 85 3.40 4.66 8.21
C LYS A 85 4.24 3.65 7.44
N LEU A 86 5.23 4.11 6.67
CA LEU A 86 6.13 3.25 5.90
C LEU A 86 7.53 3.84 5.75
N LEU A 87 8.50 3.01 5.36
CA LEU A 87 9.81 3.49 4.91
C LEU A 87 9.70 4.07 3.48
N PRO A 88 10.16 5.30 3.25
CA PRO A 88 10.15 5.88 1.93
C PRO A 88 11.20 5.25 1.01
N ARG A 89 10.97 5.41 -0.30
CA ARG A 89 11.90 5.03 -1.36
C ARG A 89 12.25 6.25 -2.19
N ILE A 90 13.26 6.99 -1.76
CA ILE A 90 13.69 8.25 -2.38
C ILE A 90 14.98 8.02 -3.17
N ASP A 91 15.01 8.55 -4.39
CA ASP A 91 16.23 8.61 -5.18
C ASP A 91 17.04 9.84 -4.79
N TYR A 92 18.09 9.61 -4.02
CA TYR A 92 19.04 10.63 -3.57
C TYR A 92 20.11 10.95 -4.63
N THR A 93 20.13 10.27 -5.77
CA THR A 93 21.06 10.58 -6.87
C THR A 93 20.47 11.56 -7.88
N ARG A 94 19.16 11.80 -7.78
CA ARG A 94 18.43 12.69 -8.66
C ARG A 94 18.51 14.13 -8.15
N MET A 95 19.23 14.98 -8.88
CA MET A 95 19.27 16.41 -8.60
C MET A 95 17.87 17.05 -8.69
N ARG A 96 17.64 18.06 -7.85
CA ARG A 96 16.37 18.75 -7.58
C ARG A 96 16.57 20.27 -7.58
N GLY A 97 15.45 21.00 -7.58
CA GLY A 97 15.45 22.47 -7.60
C GLY A 97 16.29 23.05 -8.74
N ALA A 98 17.12 24.04 -8.41
CA ALA A 98 18.06 24.70 -9.32
C ALA A 98 19.18 23.78 -9.85
N LEU A 99 19.49 22.68 -9.15
CA LEU A 99 20.50 21.70 -9.57
C LEU A 99 19.96 20.69 -10.59
N ARG A 100 18.66 20.75 -10.95
CA ARG A 100 18.08 19.90 -12.00
C ARG A 100 18.73 20.19 -13.34
N SER A 101 19.68 19.34 -13.74
CA SER A 101 20.19 19.40 -15.11
C SER A 101 19.08 19.04 -16.12
N THR A 102 18.95 19.85 -17.17
CA THR A 102 18.09 19.59 -18.34
C THR A 102 18.67 18.49 -19.25
N SER A 103 19.91 18.05 -19.00
CA SER A 103 20.62 17.09 -19.82
C SER A 103 20.08 15.66 -19.64
N ASN A 104 19.56 15.12 -20.75
CA ASN A 104 19.25 13.72 -21.03
C ASN A 104 18.02 13.11 -20.34
N LYS A 105 16.85 13.42 -20.93
CA LYS A 105 15.60 12.66 -20.79
C LYS A 105 15.76 11.13 -21.00
N ALA A 106 16.79 10.69 -21.72
CA ALA A 106 17.09 9.28 -21.98
C ALA A 106 17.74 8.56 -20.76
N ASP A 107 18.75 9.16 -20.14
CA ASP A 107 19.44 8.62 -18.96
C ASP A 107 18.52 8.60 -17.72
N ASN A 108 17.70 9.65 -17.59
CA ASN A 108 16.67 9.76 -16.55
C ASN A 108 15.57 8.68 -16.70
N LYS A 109 15.29 8.18 -17.91
CA LYS A 109 14.35 7.05 -18.13
C LYS A 109 14.93 5.71 -17.65
N GLN A 110 16.24 5.53 -17.73
CA GLN A 110 16.92 4.30 -17.32
C GLN A 110 17.09 4.26 -15.79
N LYS A 111 17.44 5.38 -15.17
CA LYS A 111 17.51 5.54 -13.71
C LYS A 111 16.13 5.39 -13.03
N LYS A 112 15.05 5.88 -13.66
CA LYS A 112 13.66 5.68 -13.20
C LYS A 112 13.22 4.22 -13.08
N LYS A 113 13.93 3.26 -13.72
CA LYS A 113 13.61 1.84 -13.61
C LYS A 113 14.17 1.17 -12.35
N ARG A 114 15.19 1.74 -11.71
CA ARG A 114 15.75 1.18 -10.47
C ARG A 114 14.88 1.64 -9.31
N ARG A 115 14.29 0.68 -8.59
CA ARG A 115 13.52 0.94 -7.37
C ARG A 115 14.50 1.41 -6.28
N PRO A 116 14.41 2.65 -5.78
CA PRO A 116 15.30 3.12 -4.73
C PRO A 116 15.15 2.26 -3.46
N PRO A 117 16.21 2.11 -2.63
CA PRO A 117 16.13 1.34 -1.40
C PRO A 117 15.10 1.95 -0.44
N ALA A 118 14.45 1.10 0.36
CA ALA A 118 13.59 1.55 1.45
C ALA A 118 14.47 1.87 2.65
N LYS A 119 14.54 3.16 3.00
CA LYS A 119 15.35 3.68 4.12
C LYS A 119 14.68 4.92 4.72
N PRO A 120 14.99 5.30 5.98
CA PRO A 120 14.51 6.53 6.57
C PRO A 120 14.81 7.74 5.69
N PHE A 121 13.89 8.71 5.73
CA PHE A 121 14.07 9.99 5.08
C PHE A 121 15.21 10.78 5.73
N ASP A 122 16.19 11.11 4.91
CA ASP A 122 17.32 11.97 5.22
C ASP A 122 17.11 13.35 4.58
N SER A 123 16.87 14.37 5.40
CA SER A 123 16.61 15.74 4.94
C SER A 123 17.87 16.44 4.44
N GLU A 124 19.03 16.17 5.04
CA GLU A 124 20.32 16.75 4.67
C GLU A 124 20.74 16.26 3.27
N ALA A 125 20.65 14.95 3.03
CA ALA A 125 20.95 14.38 1.72
C ALA A 125 19.99 14.87 0.63
N VAL A 126 18.75 15.22 0.98
CA VAL A 126 17.83 15.89 0.05
C VAL A 126 18.25 17.33 -0.21
N GLY A 127 18.68 18.09 0.82
CA GLY A 127 19.21 19.43 0.67
C GLY A 127 20.43 19.48 -0.23
N ALA A 128 21.37 18.54 -0.05
CA ALA A 128 22.62 18.44 -0.83
C ALA A 128 22.39 18.27 -2.34
N ILE A 129 21.26 17.67 -2.74
CA ILE A 129 20.87 17.50 -4.15
C ILE A 129 19.89 18.57 -4.63
N GLY A 130 19.71 19.66 -3.87
CA GLY A 130 18.87 20.81 -4.23
C GLY A 130 17.38 20.58 -4.01
N GLY A 131 17.00 19.63 -3.15
CA GLY A 131 15.62 19.45 -2.74
C GLY A 131 15.24 20.42 -1.61
N GLU A 132 14.01 20.90 -1.64
CA GLU A 132 13.45 21.79 -0.62
C GLU A 132 12.67 20.97 0.40
N VAL A 133 12.98 21.18 1.68
CA VAL A 133 12.31 20.54 2.81
C VAL A 133 11.75 21.64 3.70
N HIS A 134 10.47 21.53 4.06
CA HIS A 134 9.80 22.47 4.98
C HIS A 134 9.38 21.75 6.26
N SER A 135 9.36 22.44 7.39
CA SER A 135 8.83 21.89 8.64
C SER A 135 7.33 22.21 8.79
N ASP A 136 6.57 21.25 9.28
CA ASP A 136 5.13 21.32 9.55
C ASP A 136 4.84 20.60 10.88
N GLY A 137 5.05 21.32 11.99
CA GLY A 137 5.02 20.74 13.34
C GLY A 137 6.06 19.63 13.50
N ASP A 138 5.60 18.43 13.86
CA ASP A 138 6.44 17.24 14.07
C ASP A 138 6.83 16.53 12.75
N PHE A 139 6.49 17.11 11.61
CA PHE A 139 6.75 16.55 10.29
C PHE A 139 7.64 17.44 9.42
N LEU A 140 8.36 16.78 8.52
CA LEU A 140 9.06 17.38 7.40
C LEU A 140 8.25 17.15 6.12
N LEU A 141 8.10 18.18 5.31
CA LEU A 141 7.42 18.16 4.03
C LEU A 141 8.44 18.13 2.90
N PHE A 142 8.34 17.12 2.05
CA PHE A 142 9.18 17.01 0.86
C PHE A 142 8.42 16.37 -0.30
N GLU A 143 8.48 17.00 -1.48
CA GLU A 143 7.77 16.57 -2.71
C GLU A 143 6.27 16.25 -2.47
N GLY A 144 5.61 17.05 -1.62
CA GLY A 144 4.19 16.88 -1.26
C GLY A 144 3.88 15.69 -0.36
N ASN A 145 4.89 15.09 0.28
CA ASN A 145 4.72 14.01 1.25
C ASN A 145 5.18 14.44 2.64
N ARG A 146 4.61 13.81 3.68
CA ARG A 146 4.90 14.05 5.10
C ARG A 146 5.82 12.98 5.65
N TYR A 147 6.92 13.40 6.26
CA TYR A 147 7.93 12.54 6.87
C TYR A 147 8.06 12.87 8.36
N SER A 148 8.09 11.89 9.24
CA SER A 148 8.41 12.14 10.64
C SER A 148 9.87 12.55 10.80
N LEU A 149 10.25 13.15 11.93
CA LEU A 149 11.67 13.40 12.27
C LEU A 149 12.52 12.12 12.21
N LYS A 150 11.94 10.97 12.60
CA LYS A 150 12.55 9.62 12.47
C LYS A 150 12.62 9.07 11.02
N GLY A 151 12.22 9.87 10.04
CA GLY A 151 12.32 9.54 8.62
C GLY A 151 11.24 8.61 8.04
N PHE A 152 10.16 8.30 8.76
CA PHE A 152 9.05 7.51 8.22
C PHE A 152 8.10 8.37 7.39
N LEU A 153 7.62 7.84 6.28
CA LEU A 153 6.60 8.46 5.44
C LEU A 153 5.20 8.16 5.99
N TYR A 154 4.37 9.20 6.04
CA TYR A 154 2.94 9.12 6.36
C TYR A 154 2.12 9.50 5.13
N LYS A 155 1.27 8.58 4.67
CA LYS A 155 0.55 8.76 3.40
C LYS A 155 -0.82 8.10 3.38
N ASN A 156 -1.79 8.81 2.80
CA ASN A 156 -3.11 8.27 2.48
C ASN A 156 -3.05 7.35 1.26
N ILE A 157 -3.56 6.13 1.41
CA ILE A 157 -3.56 5.08 0.39
C ILE A 157 -4.94 4.45 0.32
N THR A 158 -5.46 4.22 -0.89
CA THR A 158 -6.77 3.57 -1.09
C THR A 158 -6.74 2.12 -0.60
N MET A 159 -7.80 1.65 0.06
CA MET A 159 -7.84 0.28 0.60
C MET A 159 -7.65 -0.80 -0.49
N SER A 160 -8.06 -0.52 -1.73
CA SER A 160 -7.84 -1.41 -2.89
C SER A 160 -6.35 -1.62 -3.25
N ALA A 161 -5.47 -0.70 -2.86
CA ALA A 161 -4.04 -0.75 -3.15
C ALA A 161 -3.22 -1.48 -2.07
N ILE A 162 -3.85 -1.92 -0.98
CA ILE A 162 -3.21 -2.63 0.12
C ILE A 162 -3.72 -4.06 0.26
N LEU A 163 -2.83 -4.95 0.70
CA LEU A 163 -3.10 -6.30 1.16
C LEU A 163 -3.06 -6.28 2.69
N ALA A 164 -4.18 -6.60 3.32
CA ALA A 164 -4.30 -6.66 4.78
C ALA A 164 -4.35 -8.10 5.31
N ASP A 165 -4.86 -9.02 4.49
CA ASP A 165 -5.09 -10.41 4.89
C ASP A 165 -3.76 -11.15 5.11
N CYS A 166 -3.64 -11.77 6.28
CA CYS A 166 -2.52 -12.66 6.66
C CYS A 166 -1.12 -12.05 6.49
N VAL A 167 -0.99 -10.73 6.58
CA VAL A 167 0.33 -10.08 6.49
C VAL A 167 1.07 -10.25 7.81
N LYS A 168 2.19 -10.97 7.75
CA LYS A 168 3.17 -11.08 8.84
C LYS A 168 4.47 -10.39 8.39
N PRO A 169 4.94 -9.34 9.09
CA PRO A 169 6.26 -8.78 8.85
C PRO A 169 7.36 -9.82 9.09
N THR A 170 8.44 -9.70 8.35
CA THR A 170 9.68 -10.44 8.61
C THR A 170 10.48 -9.75 9.73
N LEU A 171 11.38 -10.48 10.38
CA LEU A 171 12.25 -9.92 11.41
C LEU A 171 13.06 -8.72 10.91
N ALA A 172 13.69 -8.85 9.73
CA ALA A 172 14.43 -7.77 9.07
C ALA A 172 13.56 -6.56 8.65
N GLU A 173 12.24 -6.73 8.55
CA GLU A 173 11.32 -5.62 8.35
C GLU A 173 10.98 -4.94 9.67
N LEU A 174 10.75 -5.71 10.74
CA LEU A 174 10.50 -5.17 12.08
C LEU A 174 11.69 -4.35 12.58
N GLU A 175 12.92 -4.85 12.43
CA GLU A 175 14.15 -4.12 12.81
C GLU A 175 14.26 -2.74 12.15
N ARG A 176 13.76 -2.56 10.93
CA ARG A 176 13.78 -1.26 10.24
C ARG A 176 12.65 -0.33 10.66
N PHE A 177 11.64 -0.87 11.34
CA PHE A 177 10.53 -0.12 11.91
C PHE A 177 10.69 0.11 13.41
N GLU A 178 11.58 -0.64 14.06
CA GLU A 178 12.04 -0.34 15.40
C GLU A 178 12.77 0.99 15.37
N GLU A 179 12.32 1.86 16.26
CA GLU A 179 12.93 3.15 16.48
C GLU A 179 14.23 2.87 17.23
N GLN A 180 15.37 2.96 16.55
CA GLN A 180 16.63 3.04 17.27
C GLN A 180 16.53 4.24 18.21
N PRO A 181 16.81 4.09 19.51
CA PRO A 181 16.94 5.24 20.38
C PRO A 181 17.98 6.16 19.73
N GLU A 182 17.60 7.41 19.48
CA GLU A 182 18.56 8.43 19.08
C GLU A 182 19.66 8.42 20.14
N ASP A 183 20.91 8.18 19.72
CA ASP A 183 22.06 8.58 20.53
C ASP A 183 21.90 10.08 20.75
N VAL A 184 21.33 10.44 21.89
CA VAL A 184 21.16 11.82 22.31
C VAL A 184 22.58 12.36 22.42
N ASN A 185 23.00 13.13 21.42
CA ASN A 185 24.30 13.76 21.45
C ASN A 185 24.26 14.80 22.57
N LEU A 186 24.73 14.39 23.75
CA LEU A 186 24.74 15.15 25.00
C LEU A 186 25.90 16.16 24.96
N GLU A 187 25.89 17.07 23.98
CA GLU A 187 26.86 18.15 23.86
C GLU A 187 26.14 19.50 23.74
N MET A 188 25.36 19.86 24.76
CA MET A 188 24.97 21.25 25.00
C MET A 188 24.62 21.45 26.48
N LEU A 189 25.65 21.48 27.34
CA LEU A 189 25.59 22.18 28.64
C LEU A 189 27.00 22.30 29.28
N LEU A 190 27.94 22.90 28.57
CA LEU A 190 29.06 23.63 29.16
C LEU A 190 29.45 24.73 28.16
N ASP A 191 28.88 25.92 28.37
CA ASP A 191 29.58 27.21 28.43
C ASP A 191 28.57 28.34 28.72
#